data_AF-A0A835XPF4-F1
#
_entry.id   AF-A0A835XPF4-F1
#
_cell.length_a   1.000
_cell.length_b   1.000
_cell.length_c   1.000
_cell.angle_alpha   90.00
_cell.angle_beta   90.00
_cell.angle_gamma   90.00
#
_symmetry.space_group_name_H-M   'P 1'
#
loop_
_entity.id
_entity.type
_entity.pdbx_description
1 polymer ?
#
loop_
_entity_poly.entity_id
_entity_poly.type
_entity_poly.pdbx_seq_one_letter_code
_entity_poly.pdbx_strand_id
1 'polypeptide(L)'
;MVVPSKGIWGTAGIDGLNIDANIAASREEIEVPSVRLEDEIKEDVLLMKVDVEGWEWSVIQGAEGLLKNHVVENIIMEYSPGVPERHFRWDAMAATPQMLVDLITKYGFRIGHIEGSRHRVGAWDDPLPPLSEITARNLKYDLEDISRWKDGKLACPVPPELSNFTMWRGCGGVPEGLNPRSLRSEIGHNTNVHMAKGASLGAPYLQLEGVVGILQASDPGTKYFQTNAWNYGMGGRPCKHLGPDVQVRHRCNCTDPSACGEEQALVAKAAAEGRIPQNYVLP
;
A
#
# COMPACT_ATOMS: atom_id res chain seq x y z
N MET A 1 7.90 -0.03 -24.89
CA MET A 1 8.23 0.62 -23.60
C MET A 1 8.44 2.11 -23.86
N VAL A 2 7.99 2.98 -22.96
CA VAL A 2 8.21 4.43 -23.04
C VAL A 2 9.34 4.80 -22.09
N VAL A 3 10.37 5.47 -22.59
CA VAL A 3 11.52 5.93 -21.79
C VAL A 3 11.66 7.46 -21.84
N PRO A 4 11.92 8.14 -20.71
CA PRO A 4 12.22 9.55 -20.72
C PRO A 4 13.62 9.80 -21.28
N SER A 5 13.74 10.65 -22.30
CA SER A 5 15.02 11.10 -22.87
C SER A 5 15.53 12.41 -22.25
N LYS A 6 14.68 13.06 -21.43
CA LYS A 6 15.01 14.24 -20.60
C LYS A 6 13.98 14.34 -19.46
N GLY A 7 14.38 14.72 -18.25
CA GLY A 7 13.48 14.79 -17.08
C GLY A 7 13.93 13.84 -15.97
N ILE A 8 13.00 13.12 -15.33
CA ILE A 8 13.32 12.09 -14.33
C ILE A 8 13.83 10.83 -15.05
N TRP A 9 15.10 10.47 -14.79
CA TRP A 9 15.70 9.21 -15.25
C TRP A 9 15.30 8.08 -14.28
N GLY A 10 15.00 6.88 -14.78
CA GLY A 10 14.49 5.76 -13.96
C GLY A 10 12.97 5.81 -13.72
N THR A 11 12.20 6.20 -14.75
CA THR A 11 10.73 6.10 -14.77
C THR A 11 10.26 5.52 -16.10
N ALA A 12 10.97 4.52 -16.62
CA ALA A 12 10.50 3.86 -17.83
C ALA A 12 9.11 3.27 -17.55
N GLY A 13 8.28 3.15 -18.57
CA GLY A 13 6.91 2.66 -18.38
C GLY A 13 6.52 1.69 -19.48
N ILE A 14 5.90 0.58 -19.10
CA ILE A 14 5.12 -0.22 -20.05
C ILE A 14 3.89 0.62 -20.40
N ASP A 15 3.71 0.91 -21.69
CA ASP A 15 2.66 1.77 -22.23
C ASP A 15 2.57 3.17 -21.59
N GLY A 16 3.69 3.65 -21.01
CA GLY A 16 3.74 4.93 -20.33
C GLY A 16 3.03 5.00 -18.97
N LEU A 17 2.62 3.86 -18.38
CA LEU A 17 1.90 3.82 -17.11
C LEU A 17 2.67 4.46 -15.95
N ASN A 18 4.00 4.29 -15.92
CA ASN A 18 4.85 4.84 -14.88
C ASN A 18 5.39 6.25 -15.18
N ILE A 19 4.93 6.87 -16.28
CA ILE A 19 5.40 8.19 -16.70
C ILE A 19 4.53 9.28 -16.06
N ASP A 20 5.13 10.16 -15.27
CA ASP A 20 4.45 11.31 -14.72
C ASP A 20 4.14 12.35 -15.80
N ALA A 21 2.86 12.53 -16.12
CA ALA A 21 2.40 13.49 -17.12
C ALA A 21 2.58 14.96 -16.68
N ASN A 22 2.74 15.21 -15.37
CA ASN A 22 2.92 16.56 -14.84
C ASN A 22 4.36 17.06 -14.99
N ILE A 23 5.28 16.20 -15.39
CA ILE A 23 6.69 16.54 -15.58
C ILE A 23 6.96 16.62 -17.08
N ALA A 24 7.34 17.82 -17.53
CA ALA A 24 7.74 18.04 -18.92
C ALA A 24 8.98 17.19 -19.23
N ALA A 25 8.79 16.15 -20.05
CA ALA A 25 9.82 15.21 -20.48
C ALA A 25 9.68 14.95 -21.98
N SER A 26 10.82 14.85 -22.68
CA SER A 26 10.82 14.21 -24.00
C SER A 26 10.80 12.70 -23.80
N ARG A 27 10.03 12.00 -24.64
CA ARG A 27 9.79 10.55 -24.52
C ARG A 27 10.19 9.86 -25.81
N GLU A 28 10.71 8.66 -25.67
CA GLU A 28 11.01 7.77 -26.78
C GLU A 28 10.28 6.45 -26.56
N GLU A 29 9.71 5.91 -27.64
CA GLU A 29 9.19 4.55 -27.63
C GLU A 29 10.29 3.62 -28.12
N ILE A 30 10.66 2.66 -27.27
CA ILE A 30 11.63 1.63 -27.59
C ILE A 30 10.98 0.25 -27.48
N GLU A 31 11.41 -0.66 -28.34
CA GLU A 31 11.08 -2.08 -28.23
C GLU A 31 12.10 -2.76 -27.32
N VAL A 32 11.61 -3.45 -26.29
CA VAL A 32 12.43 -4.21 -25.36
C VAL A 32 11.90 -5.64 -25.35
N PRO A 33 12.73 -6.65 -25.70
CA PRO A 33 12.34 -8.04 -25.56
C PRO A 33 11.92 -8.32 -24.11
N SER A 34 10.77 -8.97 -23.96
CA SER A 34 10.25 -9.37 -22.66
C SER A 34 10.17 -10.90 -22.61
N VAL A 35 10.60 -11.48 -21.49
CA VAL A 35 10.58 -12.92 -21.26
C VAL A 35 9.80 -13.22 -19.99
N ARG A 36 9.26 -14.42 -19.87
CA ARG A 36 8.67 -14.89 -18.61
C ARG A 36 9.79 -15.48 -17.77
N LEU A 37 9.80 -15.14 -16.47
CA LEU A 37 10.83 -15.66 -15.56
C LEU A 37 10.86 -17.18 -15.53
N GLU A 38 9.70 -17.83 -15.62
CA GLU A 38 9.63 -19.28 -15.64
C GLU A 38 10.25 -19.90 -16.89
N ASP A 39 10.42 -19.17 -18.01
CA ASP A 39 11.02 -19.70 -19.23
C ASP A 39 12.55 -19.73 -19.16
N GLU A 40 13.14 -18.78 -18.44
CA GLU A 40 14.59 -18.61 -18.30
C GLU A 40 15.16 -19.32 -17.07
N ILE A 41 14.40 -19.36 -15.96
CA ILE A 41 14.88 -19.91 -14.69
C ILE A 41 14.17 -21.24 -14.41
N LYS A 42 14.96 -22.32 -14.31
CA LYS A 42 14.49 -23.71 -14.17
C LYS A 42 15.13 -24.42 -12.97
N GLU A 43 15.44 -23.66 -11.93
CA GLU A 43 16.13 -24.13 -10.73
C GLU A 43 15.58 -23.46 -9.46
N ASP A 44 16.00 -23.98 -8.31
CA ASP A 44 15.66 -23.38 -7.02
C ASP A 44 16.36 -22.03 -6.84
N VAL A 45 15.63 -21.05 -6.31
CA VAL A 45 16.05 -19.67 -6.15
C VAL A 45 16.09 -19.31 -4.67
N LEU A 46 17.28 -18.97 -4.18
CA LEU A 46 17.44 -18.49 -2.81
C LEU A 46 16.81 -17.11 -2.60
N LEU A 47 17.00 -16.19 -3.56
CA LEU A 47 16.51 -14.82 -3.50
C LEU A 47 16.10 -14.32 -4.89
N MET A 48 14.88 -13.80 -4.98
CA MET A 48 14.38 -13.06 -6.13
C MET A 48 14.14 -11.59 -5.73
N LYS A 49 14.86 -10.66 -6.36
CA LYS A 49 14.63 -9.21 -6.19
C LYS A 49 13.81 -8.68 -7.37
N VAL A 50 12.69 -8.04 -7.10
CA VAL A 50 11.75 -7.51 -8.12
C VAL A 50 11.54 -6.02 -7.90
N ASP A 51 12.03 -5.22 -8.82
CA ASP A 51 11.92 -3.76 -8.79
C ASP A 51 12.16 -3.36 -10.24
N VAL A 52 11.04 -3.16 -10.92
CA VAL A 52 10.98 -3.02 -12.36
C VAL A 52 10.14 -1.80 -12.68
N GLU A 53 10.59 -1.07 -13.69
CA GLU A 53 9.93 0.11 -14.23
C GLU A 53 8.51 -0.19 -14.79
N GLY A 54 8.21 -1.47 -15.01
CA GLY A 54 6.89 -1.95 -15.39
C GLY A 54 5.92 -2.03 -14.21
N TRP A 55 5.43 -3.24 -13.96
CA TRP A 55 4.48 -3.51 -12.88
C TRP A 55 4.76 -4.89 -12.31
N GLU A 56 5.00 -4.98 -11.01
CA GLU A 56 5.59 -6.16 -10.38
C GLU A 56 4.66 -7.37 -10.39
N TRP A 57 3.34 -7.15 -10.44
CA TRP A 57 2.36 -8.21 -10.69
C TRP A 57 2.67 -9.01 -11.96
N SER A 58 3.08 -8.35 -13.04
CA SER A 58 3.39 -9.03 -14.30
C SER A 58 4.62 -9.93 -14.18
N VAL A 59 5.61 -9.54 -13.36
CA VAL A 59 6.80 -10.35 -13.06
C VAL A 59 6.40 -11.60 -12.30
N ILE A 60 5.59 -11.45 -11.26
CA ILE A 60 5.10 -12.58 -10.45
C ILE A 60 4.20 -13.50 -11.28
N GLN A 61 3.37 -12.95 -12.17
CA GLN A 61 2.59 -13.74 -13.12
C GLN A 61 3.49 -14.52 -14.10
N GLY A 62 4.55 -13.89 -14.61
CA GLY A 62 5.57 -14.54 -15.44
C GLY A 62 6.43 -15.58 -14.70
N ALA A 63 6.37 -15.62 -13.37
CA ALA A 63 7.07 -16.57 -12.52
C ALA A 63 6.17 -17.68 -11.96
N GLU A 64 4.92 -17.80 -12.40
CA GLU A 64 3.96 -18.77 -11.84
C GLU A 64 4.48 -20.20 -11.85
N GLY A 65 5.05 -20.66 -12.97
CA GLY A 65 5.65 -21.98 -13.11
C GLY A 65 6.88 -22.15 -12.23
N LEU A 66 7.71 -21.11 -12.07
CA LEU A 66 8.87 -21.12 -11.17
C LEU A 66 8.41 -21.29 -9.71
N LEU A 67 7.42 -20.51 -9.27
CA LEU A 67 6.88 -20.53 -7.91
C LEU A 67 6.19 -21.85 -7.55
N LYS A 68 5.65 -22.58 -8.55
CA LYS A 68 4.99 -23.88 -8.39
C LYS A 68 5.96 -25.06 -8.40
N ASN A 69 6.93 -25.03 -9.32
CA ASN A 69 7.75 -26.20 -9.61
C ASN A 69 9.13 -26.18 -8.93
N HIS A 70 9.54 -25.03 -8.41
CA HIS A 70 10.82 -24.85 -7.75
C HIS A 70 10.67 -24.16 -6.38
N VAL A 71 11.71 -24.26 -5.57
CA VAL A 71 11.79 -23.53 -4.31
C VAL A 71 12.22 -22.10 -4.62
N VAL A 72 11.41 -21.12 -4.24
CA VAL A 72 11.80 -19.71 -4.17
C VAL A 72 11.73 -19.31 -2.71
N GLU A 73 12.88 -19.20 -2.04
CA GLU A 73 12.89 -19.01 -0.59
C GLU A 73 12.54 -17.58 -0.18
N ASN A 74 13.10 -16.59 -0.85
CA ASN A 74 12.92 -15.18 -0.53
C ASN A 74 12.54 -14.37 -1.77
N ILE A 75 11.61 -13.43 -1.58
CA ILE A 75 11.28 -12.40 -2.57
C ILE A 75 11.39 -11.04 -1.89
N ILE A 76 12.20 -10.14 -2.45
CA ILE A 76 12.23 -8.73 -2.06
C ILE A 76 11.68 -7.93 -3.23
N MET A 77 10.63 -7.16 -3.00
CA MET A 77 9.90 -6.55 -4.11
C MET A 77 9.48 -5.11 -3.80
N GLU A 78 9.63 -4.23 -4.78
CA GLU A 78 8.91 -2.95 -4.78
C GLU A 78 7.41 -3.24 -5.02
N TYR A 79 6.54 -2.79 -4.13
CA TYR A 79 5.10 -2.94 -4.25
C TYR A 79 4.49 -1.59 -4.60
N SER A 80 4.02 -1.47 -5.85
CA SER A 80 3.65 -0.19 -6.48
C SER A 80 2.16 -0.10 -6.85
N PRO A 81 1.22 -0.14 -5.88
CA PRO A 81 -0.22 -0.05 -6.16
C PRO A 81 -0.61 1.30 -6.78
N GLY A 82 0.17 2.34 -6.54
CA GLY A 82 -0.04 3.66 -7.11
C GLY A 82 0.12 3.74 -8.63
N VAL A 83 0.80 2.79 -9.28
CA VAL A 83 1.01 2.79 -10.74
C VAL A 83 -0.31 2.61 -11.49
N PRO A 84 -1.08 1.51 -11.29
CA PRO A 84 -2.38 1.36 -11.93
C PRO A 84 -3.44 2.36 -11.42
N GLU A 85 -3.30 2.88 -10.19
CA GLU A 85 -4.20 3.88 -9.62
C GLU A 85 -4.20 5.21 -10.38
N ARG A 86 -3.03 5.71 -10.80
CA ARG A 86 -2.90 7.00 -11.52
C ARG A 86 -3.71 7.03 -12.82
N HIS A 87 -3.95 5.86 -13.42
CA HIS A 87 -4.65 5.70 -14.69
C HIS A 87 -6.00 4.98 -14.54
N PHE A 88 -6.48 4.79 -13.31
CA PHE A 88 -7.75 4.11 -13.01
C PHE A 88 -7.90 2.75 -13.71
N ARG A 89 -6.80 1.98 -13.79
CA ARG A 89 -6.79 0.65 -14.41
C ARG A 89 -7.34 -0.37 -13.41
N TRP A 90 -8.66 -0.38 -13.22
CA TRP A 90 -9.34 -1.11 -12.14
C TRP A 90 -8.93 -2.57 -11.99
N ASP A 91 -8.83 -3.30 -13.10
CA ASP A 91 -8.45 -4.72 -13.06
C ASP A 91 -7.00 -4.90 -12.62
N ALA A 92 -6.11 -3.98 -13.03
CA ALA A 92 -4.73 -3.96 -12.57
C ALA A 92 -4.60 -3.52 -11.11
N MET A 93 -5.41 -2.54 -10.70
CA MET A 93 -5.50 -2.14 -9.30
C MET A 93 -5.88 -3.34 -8.42
N ALA A 94 -6.86 -4.15 -8.82
CA ALA A 94 -7.29 -5.35 -8.08
C ALA A 94 -6.26 -6.49 -8.14
N ALA A 95 -5.62 -6.69 -9.29
CA ALA A 95 -4.57 -7.69 -9.46
C ALA A 95 -3.35 -7.45 -8.57
N THR A 96 -3.04 -6.19 -8.24
CA THR A 96 -1.88 -5.82 -7.42
C THR A 96 -1.93 -6.39 -5.98
N PRO A 97 -2.94 -6.12 -5.14
CA PRO A 97 -3.08 -6.79 -3.84
C PRO A 97 -3.44 -8.29 -3.99
N GLN A 98 -4.14 -8.69 -5.06
CA GLN A 98 -4.43 -10.12 -5.30
C GLN A 98 -3.14 -10.94 -5.51
N MET A 99 -2.10 -10.37 -6.11
CA MET A 99 -0.76 -10.96 -6.18
C MET A 99 -0.26 -11.39 -4.79
N LEU A 100 -0.36 -10.49 -3.81
CA LEU A 100 0.10 -10.74 -2.44
C LEU A 100 -0.79 -11.79 -1.77
N VAL A 101 -2.11 -11.76 -2.01
CA VAL A 101 -3.03 -12.81 -1.55
C VAL A 101 -2.63 -14.17 -2.11
N ASP A 102 -2.29 -14.25 -3.40
CA ASP A 102 -1.87 -15.49 -4.06
C ASP A 102 -0.53 -16.00 -3.51
N LEU A 103 0.45 -15.10 -3.30
CA LEU A 103 1.72 -15.42 -2.65
C LEU A 103 1.52 -16.03 -1.26
N ILE A 104 0.60 -15.48 -0.47
CA ILE A 104 0.27 -16.02 0.85
C ILE A 104 -0.46 -17.37 0.75
N THR A 105 -1.56 -17.40 -0.01
CA THR A 105 -2.54 -18.51 0.05
C THR A 105 -2.23 -19.67 -0.88
N LYS A 106 -1.59 -19.42 -2.02
CA LYS A 106 -1.25 -20.45 -3.02
C LYS A 106 0.20 -20.92 -2.88
N TYR A 107 1.10 -20.00 -2.55
CA TYR A 107 2.54 -20.28 -2.54
C TYR A 107 3.18 -20.36 -1.14
N GLY A 108 2.40 -20.07 -0.08
CA GLY A 108 2.80 -20.29 1.31
C GLY A 108 3.81 -19.27 1.85
N PHE A 109 3.89 -18.08 1.26
CA PHE A 109 4.74 -17.01 1.77
C PHE A 109 4.11 -16.33 2.99
N ARG A 110 4.95 -15.84 3.90
CA ARG A 110 4.61 -14.73 4.79
C ARG A 110 5.34 -13.49 4.33
N ILE A 111 4.71 -12.33 4.51
CA ILE A 111 5.13 -11.08 3.89
C ILE A 111 5.27 -10.02 4.98
N GLY A 112 6.45 -9.40 5.08
CA GLY A 112 6.72 -8.23 5.90
C GLY A 112 6.74 -6.95 5.08
N HIS A 113 6.12 -5.90 5.60
CA HIS A 113 6.17 -4.55 5.03
C HIS A 113 7.46 -3.84 5.46
N ILE A 114 8.27 -3.42 4.49
CA ILE A 114 9.48 -2.62 4.73
C ILE A 114 9.08 -1.14 4.71
N GLU A 115 8.87 -0.57 5.89
CA GLU A 115 8.41 0.81 6.04
C GLU A 115 9.52 1.85 5.77
N GLY A 116 9.35 2.66 4.71
CA GLY A 116 10.33 3.66 4.27
C GLY A 116 10.57 4.84 5.23
N SER A 117 9.78 4.99 6.30
CA SER A 117 9.99 6.03 7.32
C SER A 117 10.69 5.51 8.58
N ARG A 118 10.92 4.19 8.66
CA ARG A 118 11.60 3.50 9.77
C ARG A 118 13.10 3.29 9.52
N HIS A 119 13.71 4.01 8.57
CA HIS A 119 15.16 4.01 8.27
C HIS A 119 16.08 4.51 9.40
N ARG A 120 15.67 4.39 10.67
CA ARG A 120 16.52 4.56 11.83
C ARG A 120 16.51 3.30 12.66
N VAL A 121 17.29 2.31 12.27
CA VAL A 121 17.78 1.36 13.26
C VAL A 121 19.08 0.73 12.78
N GLY A 122 20.14 1.09 13.49
CA GLY A 122 21.29 0.23 13.65
C GLY A 122 22.51 0.47 12.76
N ALA A 123 23.61 -0.19 13.15
CA ALA A 123 24.77 -0.40 12.31
C ALA A 123 24.45 -1.37 11.16
N TRP A 124 25.32 -1.45 10.16
CA TRP A 124 25.17 -2.38 9.03
C TRP A 124 25.01 -3.85 9.44
N ASP A 125 25.58 -4.21 10.59
CA ASP A 125 25.57 -5.57 11.14
C ASP A 125 24.41 -5.83 12.11
N ASP A 126 23.58 -4.82 12.40
CA ASP A 126 22.44 -5.01 13.29
C ASP A 126 21.37 -5.86 12.60
N PRO A 127 20.67 -6.74 13.34
CA PRO A 127 19.59 -7.52 12.77
C PRO A 127 18.49 -6.62 12.22
N LEU A 128 17.84 -7.05 11.14
CA LEU A 128 16.66 -6.36 10.63
C LEU A 128 15.59 -6.31 11.73
N PRO A 129 14.99 -5.13 12.00
CA PRO A 129 13.91 -5.06 12.96
C PRO A 129 12.73 -5.90 12.48
N PRO A 130 11.88 -6.40 13.40
CA PRO A 130 10.64 -7.06 13.01
C PRO A 130 9.80 -6.17 12.09
N LEU A 131 9.31 -6.76 11.01
CA LEU A 131 8.45 -6.10 10.04
C LEU A 131 6.98 -6.33 10.40
N SER A 132 6.12 -5.38 10.07
CA SER A 132 4.67 -5.59 10.21
C SER A 132 4.16 -6.52 9.12
N GLU A 133 3.37 -7.52 9.51
CA GLU A 133 2.93 -8.57 8.58
C GLU A 133 1.82 -8.08 7.66
N ILE A 134 1.98 -8.37 6.37
CA ILE A 134 0.93 -8.31 5.37
C ILE A 134 0.26 -9.69 5.30
N THR A 135 -1.03 -9.71 5.63
CA THR A 135 -1.90 -10.89 5.67
C THR A 135 -2.95 -10.82 4.57
N ALA A 136 -3.46 -11.99 4.17
CA ALA A 136 -4.61 -12.06 3.27
C ALA A 136 -5.86 -11.37 3.85
N ARG A 137 -5.99 -11.26 5.18
CA ARG A 137 -7.11 -10.58 5.83
C ARG A 137 -7.06 -9.07 5.62
N ASN A 138 -5.91 -8.41 5.80
CA ASN A 138 -5.85 -6.97 5.57
C ASN A 138 -6.00 -6.63 4.08
N LEU A 139 -5.49 -7.47 3.17
CA LEU A 139 -5.61 -7.26 1.72
C LEU A 139 -7.05 -7.32 1.20
N LYS A 140 -7.98 -7.94 1.95
CA LYS A 140 -9.42 -7.84 1.65
C LYS A 140 -9.92 -6.40 1.67
N TYR A 141 -9.37 -5.56 2.56
CA TYR A 141 -9.75 -4.16 2.62
C TYR A 141 -9.27 -3.40 1.38
N ASP A 142 -8.03 -3.65 0.92
CA ASP A 142 -7.51 -3.09 -0.32
C ASP A 142 -8.42 -3.43 -1.51
N LEU A 143 -8.82 -4.70 -1.65
CA LEU A 143 -9.72 -5.16 -2.72
C LEU A 143 -11.12 -4.54 -2.63
N GLU A 144 -11.68 -4.44 -1.42
CA GLU A 144 -12.98 -3.79 -1.19
C GLU A 144 -12.92 -2.29 -1.48
N ASP A 145 -11.85 -1.60 -1.08
CA ASP A 145 -11.63 -0.18 -1.39
C ASP A 145 -11.57 0.05 -2.90
N ILE A 146 -10.88 -0.81 -3.65
CA ILE A 146 -10.82 -0.75 -5.12
C ILE A 146 -12.21 -0.93 -5.74
N SER A 147 -12.97 -1.91 -5.26
CA SER A 147 -14.36 -2.14 -5.70
C SER A 147 -15.24 -0.91 -5.45
N ARG A 148 -15.19 -0.36 -4.24
CA ARG A 148 -15.92 0.87 -3.88
C ARG A 148 -15.48 2.06 -4.71
N TRP A 149 -14.20 2.16 -5.03
CA TRP A 149 -13.68 3.26 -5.84
C TRP A 149 -14.18 3.17 -7.28
N LYS A 150 -14.14 1.98 -7.88
CA LYS A 150 -14.72 1.70 -9.20
C LYS A 150 -16.20 2.08 -9.26
N ASP A 151 -16.94 1.87 -8.18
CA ASP A 151 -18.34 2.22 -8.02
C ASP A 151 -18.61 3.70 -7.69
N GLY A 152 -17.58 4.52 -7.50
CA GLY A 152 -17.72 5.92 -7.07
C GLY A 152 -18.19 6.08 -5.61
N LYS A 153 -18.03 5.05 -4.78
CA LYS A 153 -18.48 4.98 -3.39
C LYS A 153 -17.36 5.08 -2.36
N LEU A 154 -16.09 5.11 -2.78
CA LEU A 154 -14.96 5.20 -1.85
C LEU A 154 -15.07 6.46 -0.98
N ALA A 155 -15.08 6.27 0.34
CA ALA A 155 -15.28 7.31 1.36
C ALA A 155 -16.60 8.10 1.28
N CYS A 156 -17.66 7.50 0.70
CA CYS A 156 -18.96 8.14 0.54
C CYS A 156 -20.14 7.24 0.96
N PRO A 157 -21.28 7.83 1.37
CA PRO A 157 -21.56 9.26 1.46
C PRO A 157 -20.87 9.93 2.67
N VAL A 158 -20.50 11.20 2.50
CA VAL A 158 -19.92 12.00 3.60
C VAL A 158 -21.03 12.42 4.56
N PRO A 159 -20.85 12.25 5.88
CA PRO A 159 -21.78 12.79 6.87
C PRO A 159 -22.06 14.28 6.65
N PRO A 160 -23.33 14.73 6.63
CA PRO A 160 -23.68 16.12 6.30
C PRO A 160 -22.94 17.17 7.15
N GLU A 161 -22.76 16.90 8.45
CA GLU A 161 -22.03 17.79 9.36
C GLU A 161 -20.54 17.93 9.03
N LEU A 162 -19.96 16.96 8.32
CA LEU A 162 -18.56 17.00 7.90
C LEU A 162 -18.38 17.69 6.55
N SER A 163 -19.44 17.86 5.76
CA SER A 163 -19.36 18.45 4.40
C SER A 163 -18.87 19.91 4.38
N ASN A 164 -18.91 20.61 5.52
CA ASN A 164 -18.42 21.98 5.64
C ASN A 164 -16.88 22.07 5.57
N PHE A 165 -16.18 21.01 6.00
CA PHE A 165 -14.72 20.95 5.99
C PHE A 165 -14.19 20.60 4.61
N THR A 166 -13.21 21.37 4.12
CA THR A 166 -12.67 21.24 2.75
C THR A 166 -12.25 19.80 2.41
N MET A 167 -11.57 19.12 3.33
CA MET A 167 -11.07 17.75 3.16
C MET A 167 -12.17 16.68 3.06
N TRP A 168 -13.41 17.02 3.39
CA TRP A 168 -14.57 16.13 3.37
C TRP A 168 -15.52 16.42 2.20
N ARG A 169 -15.27 17.44 1.38
CA ARG A 169 -16.16 17.78 0.25
C ARG A 169 -16.11 16.77 -0.89
N GLY A 170 -15.04 15.99 -0.99
CA GLY A 170 -14.81 15.01 -2.07
C GLY A 170 -14.94 13.55 -1.63
N CYS A 171 -15.33 12.70 -2.59
CA CYS A 171 -15.21 11.24 -2.50
C CYS A 171 -13.89 10.76 -3.10
N GLY A 172 -13.47 9.54 -2.77
CA GLY A 172 -12.39 8.84 -3.49
C GLY A 172 -10.99 9.40 -3.32
N GLY A 173 -10.76 10.31 -2.36
CA GLY A 173 -9.41 10.78 -2.03
C GLY A 173 -8.54 9.63 -1.51
N VAL A 174 -7.31 9.51 -2.01
CA VAL A 174 -6.33 8.52 -1.58
C VAL A 174 -5.11 9.26 -1.04
N PRO A 175 -4.61 8.92 0.17
CA PRO A 175 -4.97 7.75 0.98
C PRO A 175 -6.18 7.95 1.93
N GLU A 176 -6.72 9.15 2.06
CA GLU A 176 -7.62 9.54 3.15
C GLU A 176 -8.98 8.82 3.15
N GLY A 177 -9.41 8.36 1.98
CA GLY A 177 -10.67 7.67 1.75
C GLY A 177 -10.59 6.15 1.89
N LEU A 178 -9.38 5.60 2.01
CA LEU A 178 -9.15 4.17 2.17
C LEU A 178 -9.57 3.68 3.56
N ASN A 179 -9.85 2.38 3.66
CA ASN A 179 -10.03 1.72 4.94
C ASN A 179 -8.71 1.69 5.71
N PRO A 180 -8.68 2.06 7.01
CA PRO A 180 -7.44 2.19 7.76
C PRO A 180 -6.82 0.85 8.17
N ARG A 181 -7.49 -0.27 7.88
CA ARG A 181 -6.99 -1.63 8.10
C ARG A 181 -6.40 -2.24 6.82
N SER A 182 -6.41 -1.49 5.71
CA SER A 182 -5.78 -1.88 4.44
C SER A 182 -4.27 -1.70 4.51
N LEU A 183 -3.51 -2.49 3.73
CA LEU A 183 -2.08 -2.21 3.52
C LEU A 183 -1.92 -0.86 2.81
N ARG A 184 -2.75 -0.62 1.79
CA ARG A 184 -2.72 0.62 1.02
C ARG A 184 -2.86 1.89 1.87
N SER A 185 -3.52 1.82 3.04
CA SER A 185 -3.63 2.94 3.98
C SER A 185 -2.33 3.35 4.66
N GLU A 186 -1.29 2.50 4.67
CA GLU A 186 0.02 2.84 5.22
C GLU A 186 0.98 3.44 4.19
N ILE A 187 0.61 3.41 2.91
CA ILE A 187 1.53 3.67 1.80
C ILE A 187 1.11 4.95 1.07
N GLY A 188 2.08 5.72 0.60
CA GLY A 188 1.84 6.86 -0.29
C GLY A 188 1.52 6.40 -1.72
N HIS A 189 2.57 5.95 -2.43
CA HIS A 189 2.51 5.54 -3.84
C HIS A 189 3.00 4.10 -4.04
N ASN A 190 4.17 3.79 -3.50
CA ASN A 190 4.80 2.47 -3.47
C ASN A 190 5.48 2.23 -2.12
N THR A 191 5.90 0.99 -1.89
CA THR A 191 6.69 0.58 -0.73
C THR A 191 7.58 -0.61 -1.10
N ASN A 192 8.33 -1.16 -0.16
CA ASN A 192 9.04 -2.42 -0.34
C ASN A 192 8.43 -3.51 0.56
N VAL A 193 8.47 -4.75 0.10
CA VAL A 193 8.02 -5.91 0.86
C VAL A 193 9.08 -7.03 0.81
N HIS A 194 9.22 -7.74 1.92
CA HIS A 194 10.05 -8.94 2.00
C HIS A 194 9.16 -10.15 2.29
N MET A 195 9.23 -11.14 1.43
CA MET A 195 8.47 -12.37 1.51
C MET A 195 9.42 -13.53 1.74
N ALA A 196 9.08 -14.43 2.66
CA ALA A 196 9.82 -15.66 2.86
C ALA A 196 8.88 -16.84 3.07
N LYS A 197 9.37 -18.04 2.72
CA LYS A 197 8.74 -19.33 3.03
C LYS A 197 9.78 -20.37 3.41
N GLY A 198 9.34 -21.51 3.95
CA GLY A 198 10.23 -22.63 4.30
C GLY A 198 11.25 -22.27 5.38
N ALA A 199 12.50 -22.66 5.18
CA ALA A 199 13.60 -22.48 6.14
C ALA A 199 13.93 -21.01 6.43
N SER A 200 13.65 -20.11 5.47
CA SER A 200 13.85 -18.67 5.63
C SER A 200 12.78 -18.01 6.53
N LEU A 201 11.68 -18.70 6.83
CA LEU A 201 10.62 -18.15 7.67
C LEU A 201 10.97 -18.26 9.17
N GLY A 202 11.03 -17.12 9.86
CA GLY A 202 11.46 -17.07 11.28
C GLY A 202 12.98 -17.21 11.46
N ALA A 203 13.73 -17.26 10.36
CA ALA A 203 15.16 -17.00 10.35
C ALA A 203 15.42 -15.55 10.78
N PRO A 204 16.67 -15.19 11.19
CA PRO A 204 17.01 -13.81 11.55
C PRO A 204 16.74 -12.78 10.43
N TYR A 205 16.49 -13.23 9.20
CA TYR A 205 16.26 -12.38 8.03
C TYR A 205 14.81 -11.92 7.87
N LEU A 206 13.81 -12.64 8.39
CA LEU A 206 12.41 -12.19 8.39
C LEU A 206 11.75 -12.48 9.73
N GLN A 207 11.73 -11.46 10.58
CA GLN A 207 10.95 -11.43 11.80
C GLN A 207 9.68 -10.63 11.55
N LEU A 208 8.54 -11.13 12.03
CA LEU A 208 7.23 -10.51 11.83
C LEU A 208 6.61 -10.17 13.18
N GLU A 209 6.19 -8.92 13.34
CA GLU A 209 5.51 -8.43 14.54
C GLU A 209 4.36 -7.49 14.17
N GLY A 210 3.18 -7.81 14.71
CA GLY A 210 1.96 -7.06 14.38
C GLY A 210 1.50 -7.26 12.93
N VAL A 211 0.45 -6.54 12.56
CA VAL A 211 -0.15 -6.55 11.23
C VAL A 211 -0.20 -5.11 10.71
N VAL A 212 0.01 -4.95 9.41
CA VAL A 212 -0.12 -3.65 8.73
C VAL A 212 -1.53 -3.07 8.88
N GLY A 213 -1.60 -1.75 8.93
CA GLY A 213 -2.80 -0.93 9.01
C GLY A 213 -2.62 0.23 9.99
N ILE A 214 -3.09 1.43 9.60
CA ILE A 214 -3.17 2.60 10.49
C ILE A 214 -4.01 2.28 11.75
N LEU A 215 -5.07 1.48 11.58
CA LEU A 215 -5.80 0.83 12.66
C LEU A 215 -5.57 -0.67 12.62
N GLN A 216 -5.53 -1.29 13.80
CA GLN A 216 -5.36 -2.73 13.93
C GLN A 216 -6.63 -3.47 13.49
N ALA A 217 -6.46 -4.71 13.01
CA ALA A 217 -7.59 -5.55 12.61
C ALA A 217 -8.61 -5.78 13.75
N SER A 218 -8.13 -5.78 15.00
CA SER A 218 -8.94 -5.92 16.22
C SER A 218 -9.60 -4.63 16.70
N ASP A 219 -9.21 -3.47 16.17
CA ASP A 219 -9.84 -2.21 16.55
C ASP A 219 -11.32 -2.22 16.14
N PRO A 220 -12.23 -1.66 16.96
CA PRO A 220 -13.65 -1.62 16.61
C PRO A 220 -13.91 -0.66 15.44
N GLY A 221 -15.00 -0.90 14.70
CA GLY A 221 -15.46 0.00 13.62
C GLY A 221 -15.85 1.40 14.10
N THR A 222 -15.94 1.62 15.41
CA THR A 222 -16.19 2.93 16.04
C THR A 222 -14.91 3.72 16.33
N LYS A 223 -13.73 3.08 16.29
CA LYS A 223 -12.44 3.77 16.45
C LYS A 223 -12.08 4.49 15.16
N TYR A 224 -11.83 5.79 15.23
CA TYR A 224 -11.44 6.58 14.07
C TYR A 224 -9.96 6.98 14.07
N PHE A 225 -9.50 7.55 15.19
CA PHE A 225 -8.14 8.07 15.33
C PHE A 225 -7.13 6.94 15.56
N GLN A 226 -5.97 7.09 14.96
CA GLN A 226 -4.84 6.19 15.17
C GLN A 226 -4.25 6.37 16.57
N THR A 227 -3.69 5.27 17.09
CA THR A 227 -2.98 5.23 18.36
C THR A 227 -1.68 4.42 18.22
N ASN A 228 -1.11 4.37 17.02
CA ASN A 228 0.11 3.62 16.77
C ASN A 228 1.30 4.32 17.44
N ALA A 229 2.31 3.55 17.85
CA ALA A 229 3.45 4.04 18.63
C ALA A 229 4.23 5.16 17.93
N TRP A 230 4.17 5.20 16.60
CA TRP A 230 4.91 6.14 15.78
C TRP A 230 4.15 7.44 15.49
N ASN A 231 2.86 7.50 15.83
CA ASN A 231 1.97 8.63 15.53
C ASN A 231 1.89 8.95 14.03
N TYR A 232 1.65 7.93 13.20
CA TYR A 232 1.50 8.02 11.74
C TYR A 232 0.02 7.92 11.34
N GLY A 233 -0.40 8.80 10.44
CA GLY A 233 -1.73 8.78 9.82
C GLY A 233 -1.73 8.13 8.44
N MET A 234 -2.85 8.28 7.73
CA MET A 234 -3.06 7.69 6.40
C MET A 234 -1.92 8.03 5.42
N GLY A 235 -1.51 7.04 4.64
CA GLY A 235 -0.41 7.07 3.68
C GLY A 235 0.98 7.08 4.28
N GLY A 236 1.12 6.66 5.53
CA GLY A 236 2.42 6.65 6.22
C GLY A 236 2.93 8.07 6.49
N ARG A 237 2.03 9.04 6.66
CA ARG A 237 2.39 10.43 6.94
C ARG A 237 2.52 10.66 8.46
N PRO A 238 3.65 11.17 8.97
CA PRO A 238 3.78 11.46 10.39
C PRO A 238 2.80 12.57 10.80
N CYS A 239 1.95 12.33 11.79
CA CYS A 239 0.90 13.28 12.19
C CYS A 239 1.45 14.65 12.58
N LYS A 240 2.65 14.69 13.18
CA LYS A 240 3.34 15.92 13.58
C LYS A 240 3.78 16.82 12.41
N HIS A 241 3.81 16.29 11.18
CA HIS A 241 4.18 17.04 9.98
C HIS A 241 2.98 17.44 9.13
N LEU A 242 1.76 17.07 9.57
CA LEU A 242 0.52 17.46 8.92
C LEU A 242 0.02 18.78 9.50
N GLY A 243 -0.44 19.66 8.61
CA GLY A 243 -1.18 20.86 9.00
C GLY A 243 -2.44 20.50 9.78
N PRO A 244 -2.85 21.30 10.79
CA PRO A 244 -4.06 21.02 11.57
C PRO A 244 -5.32 20.80 10.72
N ASP A 245 -5.43 21.49 9.59
CA ASP A 245 -6.54 21.44 8.63
C ASP A 245 -6.70 20.10 7.87
N VAL A 246 -5.70 19.21 7.96
CA VAL A 246 -5.75 17.88 7.32
C VAL A 246 -5.56 16.73 8.32
N GLN A 247 -5.17 17.02 9.57
CA GLN A 247 -4.86 16.00 10.58
C GLN A 247 -6.01 15.02 10.82
N VAL A 248 -7.23 15.54 11.02
CA VAL A 248 -8.38 14.69 11.36
C VAL A 248 -8.68 13.72 10.22
N ARG A 249 -8.69 14.17 8.97
CA ARG A 249 -8.92 13.30 7.81
C ARG A 249 -7.81 12.24 7.62
N HIS A 250 -6.59 12.52 8.08
CA HIS A 250 -5.49 11.56 8.18
C HIS A 250 -5.56 10.64 9.41
N ARG A 251 -6.64 10.72 10.20
CA ARG A 251 -6.86 9.98 11.46
C ARG A 251 -5.91 10.37 12.57
N CYS A 252 -5.26 11.51 12.46
CA CYS A 252 -4.44 12.10 13.50
C CYS A 252 -5.31 12.90 14.46
N ASN A 253 -4.96 12.90 15.74
CA ASN A 253 -5.58 13.84 16.68
C ASN A 253 -5.20 15.27 16.30
N CYS A 254 -6.16 16.17 16.43
CA CYS A 254 -6.02 17.60 16.22
C CYS A 254 -5.02 18.21 17.22
N THR A 255 -3.99 18.87 16.71
CA THR A 255 -2.97 19.55 17.54
C THR A 255 -3.30 21.01 17.82
N ASP A 256 -4.21 21.61 17.03
CA ASP A 256 -4.68 22.98 17.21
C ASP A 256 -6.22 23.01 17.24
N PRO A 257 -6.84 22.99 18.44
CA PRO A 257 -8.28 22.98 18.59
C PRO A 257 -9.01 24.15 17.91
N SER A 258 -8.33 25.29 17.68
CA SER A 258 -8.92 26.43 16.99
C SER A 258 -9.09 26.19 15.48
N ALA A 259 -8.28 25.31 14.91
CA ALA A 259 -8.30 24.96 13.49
C ALA A 259 -9.11 23.69 13.20
N CYS A 260 -8.97 22.63 14.01
CA CYS A 260 -9.55 21.31 13.74
C CYS A 260 -10.36 20.71 14.90
N GLY A 261 -10.59 21.45 15.99
CA GLY A 261 -11.27 20.94 17.18
C GLY A 261 -12.72 20.54 16.92
N GLU A 262 -13.45 21.37 16.16
CA GLU A 262 -14.84 21.08 15.75
C GLU A 262 -14.90 19.85 14.83
N GLU A 263 -14.01 19.78 13.84
CA GLU A 263 -13.91 18.64 12.92
C GLU A 263 -13.68 17.34 13.68
N GLN A 264 -12.70 17.34 14.60
CA GLN A 264 -12.39 16.17 15.42
C GLN A 264 -13.60 15.69 16.23
N ALA A 265 -14.34 16.61 16.86
CA ALA A 265 -15.50 16.27 17.67
C ALA A 265 -16.63 15.67 16.83
N LEU A 266 -16.91 16.24 15.66
CA LEU A 266 -17.94 15.75 14.74
C LEU A 266 -17.57 14.38 14.17
N VAL A 267 -16.30 14.18 13.80
CA VAL A 267 -15.79 12.90 13.30
C VAL A 267 -15.84 11.81 14.37
N ALA A 268 -15.44 12.13 15.61
CA ALA A 268 -15.54 11.20 16.73
C ALA A 268 -16.99 10.74 16.95
N LYS A 269 -17.95 11.68 16.91
CA LYS A 269 -19.37 11.38 17.03
C LYS A 269 -19.87 10.50 15.86
N ALA A 270 -19.58 10.89 14.62
CA ALA A 270 -19.99 10.14 13.44
C ALA A 270 -19.39 8.72 13.41
N ALA A 271 -18.14 8.55 13.87
CA ALA A 271 -17.50 7.25 13.98
C ALA A 271 -18.15 6.36 15.04
N ALA A 272 -18.46 6.91 16.22
CA ALA A 272 -19.18 6.21 17.27
C ALA A 272 -20.57 5.72 16.82
N GLU A 273 -21.22 6.49 15.94
CA GLU A 273 -22.51 6.16 15.32
C GLU A 273 -22.38 5.26 14.08
N GLY A 274 -21.17 4.87 13.68
CA GLY A 274 -20.93 4.01 12.51
C GLY A 274 -21.20 4.68 11.16
N ARG A 275 -21.24 6.02 11.11
CA ARG A 275 -21.59 6.80 9.90
C ARG A 275 -20.39 7.17 9.02
N ILE A 276 -19.17 6.86 9.44
CA ILE A 276 -17.97 7.08 8.62
C ILE A 276 -17.84 5.94 7.59
N PRO A 277 -18.04 6.21 6.28
CA PRO A 277 -18.21 5.17 5.27
C PRO A 277 -16.96 4.30 5.06
N GLN A 278 -15.77 4.85 5.24
CA GLN A 278 -14.50 4.15 5.07
C GLN A 278 -14.02 3.43 6.36
N ASN A 279 -14.83 3.39 7.42
CA ASN A 279 -14.45 2.76 8.70
C ASN A 279 -15.07 1.38 8.93
N TYR A 280 -15.55 0.74 7.86
CA TYR A 280 -16.15 -0.59 7.91
C TYR A 280 -15.14 -1.65 8.37
N VAL A 281 -15.67 -2.75 8.91
CA VAL A 281 -14.90 -3.93 9.32
C VAL A 281 -15.40 -5.13 8.52
N LEU A 282 -14.49 -5.82 7.85
CA LEU A 282 -14.77 -7.03 7.10
C LEU A 282 -14.63 -8.27 8.01
N PRO A 283 -15.43 -9.32 7.80
CA PRO A 283 -15.34 -10.58 8.54
C PRO A 283 -14.07 -11.41 8.20
#